data_AF-A0A1E3WAW5-F1
#
_entry.id   AF-A0A1E3WAW5-F1
#
_cell.length_a   1.000
_cell.length_b   1.000
_cell.length_c   1.000
_cell.angle_alpha   90.00
_cell.angle_beta   90.00
_cell.angle_gamma   90.00
#
_symmetry.space_group_name_H-M   'P 1'
#
loop_
_entity.id
_entity.type
_entity.pdbx_description
1 polymer ?
#
loop_
_entity_poly.entity_id
_entity_poly.type
_entity_poly.pdbx_seq_one_letter_code
_entity_poly.pdbx_strand_id
1 'polypeptide(L)'
;MERCVAKWSAMNEALLVKTDDDRAPSANDEWMFYQALAGAWPFALDTTDHGALAALADRMAAFMLKAIKEAKVRTSWTGPDEPYEEAVKAFVRGALDPARSRAFLEDFSAAQGPLEVAGALNSLSQTLLKLTAPGVPDIYQGGELWDLSLVDPDNRRPVDFDARRQLLDGHASRDAADLVADWRSGAIKLSVVAKALQLRAEEPSLFTTGDYTQLTANGARGQSILAFLRSDDTHAAIAIVPLRASALLKGSGQPLVPASAWGDTHLTLDAARAGRRWRNVLTGETVSAADGRVNIAEALKTFPVALLVAG
;
A
#
# COMPACT_ATOMS: atom_id res chain seq x y z
N MET A 1 6.55 -4.53 16.26
CA MET A 1 5.85 -5.72 15.74
C MET A 1 6.06 -6.95 16.60
N GLU A 2 7.30 -7.40 16.88
CA GLU A 2 7.54 -8.59 17.73
C GLU A 2 6.86 -8.52 19.11
N ARG A 3 6.96 -7.37 19.79
CA ARG A 3 6.25 -7.14 21.07
C ARG A 3 4.72 -7.21 20.94
N CYS A 4 4.16 -6.82 19.80
CA CYS A 4 2.72 -6.88 19.55
C CYS A 4 2.27 -8.33 19.36
N VAL A 5 3.01 -9.12 18.57
CA VAL A 5 2.64 -10.51 18.32
C VAL A 5 2.75 -11.37 19.57
N ALA A 6 3.78 -11.19 20.39
CA ALA A 6 3.86 -11.89 21.68
C ALA A 6 2.64 -11.58 22.58
N LYS A 7 2.19 -10.33 22.59
CA LYS A 7 1.00 -9.90 23.32
C LYS A 7 -0.28 -10.52 22.74
N TRP A 8 -0.45 -10.51 21.42
CA TRP A 8 -1.62 -11.09 20.75
C TRP A 8 -1.70 -12.61 20.90
N SER A 9 -0.56 -13.29 20.89
CA SER A 9 -0.47 -14.72 21.12
C SER A 9 -0.93 -15.06 22.55
N ALA A 10 -0.46 -14.30 23.55
CA ALA A 10 -0.92 -14.45 24.93
C ALA A 10 -2.44 -14.18 25.07
N MET A 11 -2.98 -13.17 24.37
CA MET A 11 -4.42 -12.87 24.40
C MET A 11 -5.28 -13.99 23.79
N ASN A 12 -4.73 -14.71 22.80
CA ASN A 12 -5.44 -15.78 22.09
C ASN A 12 -5.02 -17.18 22.56
N GLU A 13 -4.25 -17.31 23.65
CA GLU A 13 -3.72 -18.59 24.13
C GLU A 13 -4.83 -19.60 24.42
N ALA A 14 -5.96 -19.14 24.95
CA ALA A 14 -7.14 -19.97 25.22
C ALA A 14 -7.82 -20.53 23.96
N LEU A 15 -7.48 -20.03 22.77
CA LEU A 15 -7.96 -20.53 21.48
C LEU A 15 -7.11 -21.66 20.92
N LEU A 16 -5.91 -21.87 21.47
CA LEU A 16 -4.98 -22.91 21.01
C LEU A 16 -5.47 -24.29 21.44
N VAL A 17 -5.36 -25.25 20.52
CA VAL A 17 -5.62 -26.66 20.81
C VAL A 17 -4.29 -27.36 21.00
N LYS A 18 -4.12 -28.08 22.12
CA LYS A 18 -2.97 -28.97 22.31
C LYS A 18 -3.12 -30.19 21.41
N THR A 19 -2.07 -30.52 20.68
CA THR A 19 -2.00 -31.75 19.87
C THR A 19 -0.93 -32.67 20.47
N ASP A 20 -0.90 -33.93 20.05
CA ASP A 20 0.07 -34.90 20.58
C ASP A 20 1.52 -34.47 20.32
N ASP A 21 1.76 -33.72 19.24
CA ASP A 21 3.09 -33.30 18.81
C ASP A 21 3.45 -31.84 19.18
N ASP A 22 2.48 -30.96 19.43
CA ASP A 22 2.69 -29.53 19.76
C ASP A 22 1.35 -28.81 20.12
N ARG A 23 0.97 -27.82 19.30
CA ARG A 23 -0.25 -27.02 19.38
C ARG A 23 -0.76 -26.71 17.98
N ALA A 24 -2.04 -26.37 17.88
CA ALA A 24 -2.70 -25.94 16.66
C ALA A 24 -3.39 -24.58 16.88
N PRO A 25 -3.13 -23.57 16.01
CA PRO A 25 -2.07 -23.53 15.01
C PRO A 25 -0.67 -23.68 15.62
N SER A 26 0.29 -24.17 14.82
CA SER A 26 1.71 -24.12 15.15
C SER A 26 2.17 -22.66 15.29
N ALA A 27 3.30 -22.42 15.97
CA ALA A 27 3.83 -21.05 16.13
C ALA A 27 4.10 -20.33 14.80
N ASN A 28 4.55 -21.07 13.78
CA ASN A 28 4.78 -20.52 12.45
C ASN A 28 3.47 -20.15 11.75
N ASP A 29 2.43 -20.99 11.89
CA ASP A 29 1.12 -20.73 11.27
C ASP A 29 0.38 -19.58 11.98
N GLU A 30 0.50 -19.47 13.31
CA GLU A 30 -0.01 -18.31 14.05
C GLU A 30 0.69 -17.01 13.64
N TRP A 31 2.01 -17.05 13.45
CA TRP A 31 2.77 -15.90 12.94
C TRP A 31 2.33 -15.49 11.53
N MET A 32 2.07 -16.47 10.66
CA MET A 32 1.50 -16.24 9.32
C MET A 32 0.10 -15.61 9.41
N PHE A 33 -0.75 -16.09 10.33
CA PHE A 33 -2.07 -15.51 10.56
C PHE A 33 -1.99 -14.02 10.90
N TYR A 34 -1.13 -13.61 11.84
CA TYR A 34 -1.03 -12.20 12.23
C TYR A 34 -0.52 -11.30 11.10
N GLN A 35 0.45 -11.78 10.30
CA GLN A 35 0.94 -11.02 9.14
C GLN A 35 -0.14 -10.88 8.06
N ALA A 36 -0.81 -11.98 7.72
CA ALA A 36 -1.88 -11.96 6.73
C ALA A 36 -3.06 -11.10 7.21
N LEU A 37 -3.41 -11.18 8.49
CA LEU A 37 -4.46 -10.36 9.07
C LEU A 37 -4.12 -8.88 8.99
N ALA A 38 -2.87 -8.49 9.30
CA ALA A 38 -2.44 -7.08 9.20
C ALA A 38 -2.47 -6.57 7.76
N GLY A 39 -2.19 -7.42 6.78
CA GLY A 39 -2.30 -7.07 5.36
C GLY A 39 -3.73 -7.02 4.82
N ALA A 40 -4.63 -7.84 5.37
CA ALA A 40 -6.02 -7.98 4.91
C ALA A 40 -7.04 -7.19 5.75
N TRP A 41 -6.60 -6.52 6.81
CA TRP A 41 -7.46 -5.75 7.71
C TRP A 41 -8.10 -4.56 6.98
N PRO A 42 -9.44 -4.51 6.86
CA PRO A 42 -10.11 -3.39 6.21
C PRO A 42 -9.84 -2.07 6.95
N PHE A 43 -9.56 -1.01 6.20
CA PHE A 43 -9.39 0.31 6.79
C PHE A 43 -10.67 0.76 7.51
N ALA A 44 -10.49 1.33 8.69
CA ALA A 44 -11.59 1.81 9.54
C ALA A 44 -12.63 0.73 9.90
N LEU A 45 -12.23 -0.56 9.93
CA LEU A 45 -13.09 -1.63 10.45
C LEU A 45 -13.47 -1.32 11.91
N ASP A 46 -14.78 -1.22 12.15
CA ASP A 46 -15.33 -1.14 13.51
C ASP A 46 -15.27 -2.54 14.15
N THR A 47 -14.51 -2.68 15.24
CA THR A 47 -14.38 -3.95 15.98
C THR A 47 -15.66 -4.36 16.72
N THR A 48 -16.70 -3.54 16.69
CA THR A 48 -18.04 -3.87 17.17
C THR A 48 -18.98 -4.34 16.06
N ASP A 49 -18.58 -4.21 14.79
CA ASP A 49 -19.34 -4.76 13.66
C ASP A 49 -19.09 -6.27 13.54
N HIS A 50 -19.97 -7.03 14.20
CA HIS A 50 -19.96 -8.49 14.16
C HIS A 50 -20.05 -9.06 12.74
N GLY A 51 -20.80 -8.41 11.83
CA GLY A 51 -20.99 -8.88 10.47
C GLY A 51 -19.72 -8.72 9.64
N ALA A 52 -19.07 -7.57 9.72
CA ALA A 52 -17.82 -7.31 9.04
C ALA A 52 -16.67 -8.19 9.58
N LEU A 53 -16.60 -8.40 10.91
CA LEU A 53 -15.64 -9.31 11.52
C LEU A 53 -15.87 -10.77 11.11
N ALA A 54 -17.12 -11.23 11.05
CA ALA A 54 -17.45 -12.57 10.59
C ALA A 54 -17.03 -12.78 9.11
N ALA A 55 -17.31 -11.80 8.24
CA ALA A 55 -16.89 -11.85 6.85
C ALA A 55 -15.35 -11.89 6.71
N LEU A 56 -14.62 -11.12 7.53
CA LEU A 56 -13.16 -11.20 7.58
C LEU A 56 -12.68 -12.57 8.08
N ALA A 57 -13.36 -13.13 9.10
CA ALA A 57 -13.03 -14.43 9.64
C ALA A 57 -13.17 -15.56 8.61
N ASP A 58 -14.20 -15.54 7.78
CA ASP A 58 -14.37 -16.54 6.72
C ASP A 58 -13.27 -16.42 5.65
N ARG A 59 -12.90 -15.20 5.25
CA ARG A 59 -11.77 -14.97 4.32
C ARG A 59 -10.46 -15.49 4.90
N MET A 60 -10.18 -15.14 6.16
CA MET A 60 -8.95 -15.52 6.85
C MET A 60 -8.89 -17.04 7.10
N ALA A 61 -10.01 -17.69 7.43
CA ALA A 61 -10.05 -19.13 7.66
C ALA A 61 -9.80 -19.90 6.35
N ALA A 62 -10.41 -19.46 5.24
CA ALA A 62 -10.16 -20.05 3.91
C ALA A 62 -8.70 -19.88 3.48
N PHE A 63 -8.14 -18.68 3.69
CA PHE A 63 -6.71 -18.42 3.43
C PHE A 63 -5.81 -19.32 4.26
N MET A 64 -6.01 -19.37 5.58
CA MET A 64 -5.16 -20.15 6.48
C MET A 64 -5.20 -21.64 6.12
N LEU A 65 -6.38 -22.19 5.82
CA LEU A 65 -6.54 -23.58 5.39
C LEU A 65 -5.76 -23.88 4.10
N LYS A 66 -5.86 -23.00 3.10
CA LYS A 66 -5.09 -23.12 1.86
C LYS A 66 -3.59 -23.04 2.13
N ALA A 67 -3.16 -22.07 2.92
CA ALA A 67 -1.74 -21.84 3.21
C ALA A 67 -1.09 -23.03 3.93
N ILE A 68 -1.72 -23.59 4.96
CA ILE A 68 -1.18 -24.76 5.68
C ILE A 68 -1.12 -26.02 4.81
N LYS A 69 -2.10 -26.21 3.90
CA LYS A 69 -2.08 -27.32 2.92
C LYS A 69 -1.01 -27.13 1.86
N GLU A 70 -0.74 -25.90 1.44
CA GLU A 70 0.33 -25.61 0.48
C GLU A 70 1.73 -25.78 1.09
N ALA A 71 1.88 -25.46 2.37
CA ALA A 71 3.12 -25.66 3.12
C ALA A 71 3.51 -27.14 3.26
N LYS A 72 2.53 -28.05 3.31
CA LYS A 72 2.74 -29.51 3.38
C LYS A 72 3.57 -29.97 4.60
N VAL A 73 3.54 -29.20 5.69
CA VAL A 73 4.27 -29.51 6.94
C VAL A 73 3.41 -30.35 7.90
N ARG A 74 2.17 -29.91 8.16
CA ARG A 74 1.23 -30.57 9.07
C ARG A 74 0.06 -31.23 8.33
N THR A 75 -0.38 -30.64 7.23
CA THR A 75 -1.48 -31.14 6.40
C THR A 75 -1.20 -30.89 4.92
N SER A 76 -1.92 -31.58 4.01
CA SER A 76 -1.81 -31.41 2.57
C SER A 76 -3.15 -31.63 1.85
N TRP A 77 -3.18 -31.39 0.54
CA TRP A 77 -4.35 -31.68 -0.29
C TRP A 77 -4.65 -33.17 -0.43
N THR A 78 -3.62 -34.03 -0.43
CA THR A 78 -3.75 -35.48 -0.67
C THR A 78 -3.77 -36.30 0.62
N GLY A 79 -3.29 -35.74 1.72
CA GLY A 79 -3.32 -36.34 3.06
C GLY A 79 -3.72 -35.26 4.07
N PRO A 80 -5.03 -35.05 4.30
CA PRO A 80 -5.52 -34.05 5.23
C PRO A 80 -5.37 -34.51 6.70
N ASP A 81 -4.83 -33.63 7.54
CA ASP A 81 -4.94 -33.70 9.00
C ASP A 81 -6.16 -32.87 9.44
N GLU A 82 -7.33 -33.51 9.43
CA GLU A 82 -8.61 -32.85 9.74
C GLU A 82 -8.64 -32.23 11.15
N PRO A 83 -8.14 -32.90 12.22
CA PRO A 83 -8.04 -32.28 13.54
C PRO A 83 -7.23 -30.99 13.54
N TYR A 84 -6.07 -30.96 12.87
CA TYR A 84 -5.26 -29.75 12.78
C TYR A 84 -5.96 -28.65 12.00
N GLU A 85 -6.57 -28.98 10.86
CA GLU A 85 -7.31 -28.05 10.02
C GLU A 85 -8.49 -27.39 10.76
N GLU A 86 -9.27 -28.18 11.49
CA GLU A 86 -10.38 -27.66 12.29
C GLU A 86 -9.90 -26.78 13.44
N ALA A 87 -8.80 -27.16 14.12
CA ALA A 87 -8.21 -26.34 15.16
C ALA A 87 -7.73 -24.97 14.62
N VAL A 88 -7.08 -24.94 13.45
CA VAL A 88 -6.67 -23.68 12.81
C VAL A 88 -7.88 -22.82 12.42
N LYS A 89 -8.93 -23.43 11.84
CA LYS A 89 -10.19 -22.71 11.51
C LYS A 89 -10.86 -22.14 12.76
N ALA A 90 -10.94 -22.94 13.83
CA ALA A 90 -11.53 -22.53 15.11
C ALA A 90 -10.74 -21.40 15.78
N PHE A 91 -9.40 -21.44 15.69
CA PHE A 91 -8.52 -20.36 16.17
C PHE A 91 -8.82 -19.05 15.43
N VAL A 92 -8.83 -19.07 14.09
CA VAL A 92 -9.10 -17.86 13.27
C VAL A 92 -10.47 -17.26 13.61
N ARG A 93 -11.51 -18.10 13.66
CA ARG A 93 -12.87 -17.65 14.00
C ARG A 93 -12.97 -17.13 15.43
N GLY A 94 -12.29 -17.77 16.38
CA GLY A 94 -12.23 -17.30 17.76
C GLY A 94 -11.52 -15.95 17.89
N ALA A 95 -10.39 -15.79 17.21
CA ALA A 95 -9.60 -14.56 17.24
C ALA A 95 -10.36 -13.36 16.65
N LEU A 96 -11.25 -13.60 15.69
CA LEU A 96 -12.09 -12.59 15.05
C LEU A 96 -13.52 -12.52 15.61
N ASP A 97 -13.81 -13.23 16.70
CA ASP A 97 -15.09 -13.15 17.41
C ASP A 97 -15.00 -12.12 18.54
N PRO A 98 -15.73 -10.99 18.47
CA PRO A 98 -15.69 -9.95 19.51
C PRO A 98 -16.29 -10.39 20.85
N ALA A 99 -17.04 -11.51 20.91
CA ALA A 99 -17.46 -12.10 22.18
C ALA A 99 -16.34 -12.88 22.89
N ARG A 100 -15.34 -13.35 22.13
CA ARG A 100 -14.25 -14.20 22.64
C ARG A 100 -12.91 -13.46 22.75
N SER A 101 -12.63 -12.59 21.80
CA SER A 101 -11.30 -11.97 21.61
C SER A 101 -11.36 -10.44 21.54
N ARG A 102 -12.30 -9.80 22.25
CA ARG A 102 -12.44 -8.33 22.30
C ARG A 102 -11.12 -7.61 22.56
N ALA A 103 -10.40 -8.00 23.60
CA ALA A 103 -9.14 -7.35 23.99
C ALA A 103 -8.06 -7.46 22.90
N PHE A 104 -8.02 -8.59 22.18
CA PHE A 104 -7.15 -8.76 21.03
C PHE A 104 -7.58 -7.86 19.87
N LEU A 105 -8.87 -7.82 19.53
CA LEU A 105 -9.39 -7.00 18.42
C LEU A 105 -9.14 -5.50 18.63
N GLU A 106 -9.40 -4.99 19.83
CA GLU A 106 -9.16 -3.60 20.20
C GLU A 106 -7.66 -3.25 20.08
N ASP A 107 -6.78 -4.10 20.62
CA ASP A 107 -5.34 -3.88 20.57
C ASP A 107 -4.77 -4.02 19.15
N PHE A 108 -5.24 -5.02 18.39
CA PHE A 108 -4.84 -5.27 17.02
C PHE A 108 -5.25 -4.10 16.12
N SER A 109 -6.49 -3.64 16.22
CA SER A 109 -7.00 -2.47 15.49
C SER A 109 -6.21 -1.20 15.83
N ALA A 110 -5.96 -0.95 17.12
CA ALA A 110 -5.15 0.20 17.55
C ALA A 110 -3.71 0.15 17.01
N ALA A 111 -3.15 -1.04 16.80
CA ALA A 111 -1.81 -1.22 16.24
C ALA A 111 -1.76 -1.05 14.71
N GLN A 112 -2.89 -1.05 14.00
CA GLN A 112 -2.93 -0.97 12.53
C GLN A 112 -2.49 0.40 11.99
N GLY A 113 -2.85 1.49 12.66
CA GLY A 113 -2.70 2.85 12.12
C GLY A 113 -1.34 3.14 11.44
N PRO A 114 -0.19 2.92 12.11
CA PRO A 114 1.12 3.11 11.49
C PRO A 114 1.40 2.19 10.29
N LEU A 115 0.88 0.95 10.30
CA LEU A 115 1.03 -0.01 9.21
C LEU A 115 0.18 0.39 8.01
N GLU A 116 -1.08 0.78 8.22
CA GLU A 116 -1.97 1.21 7.13
C GLU A 116 -1.39 2.42 6.40
N VAL A 117 -0.90 3.42 7.15
CA VAL A 117 -0.33 4.65 6.58
C VAL A 117 0.94 4.35 5.78
N ALA A 118 1.84 3.54 6.33
CA ALA A 118 3.07 3.13 5.62
C ALA A 118 2.74 2.27 4.38
N GLY A 119 1.75 1.38 4.49
CA GLY A 119 1.26 0.55 3.40
C GLY A 119 0.66 1.38 2.27
N ALA A 120 -0.16 2.38 2.58
CA ALA A 120 -0.72 3.31 1.62
C ALA A 120 0.37 4.11 0.88
N LEU A 121 1.38 4.61 1.61
CA LEU A 121 2.53 5.31 1.01
C LEU A 121 3.32 4.40 0.04
N ASN A 122 3.58 3.15 0.44
CA ASN A 122 4.24 2.17 -0.41
C ASN A 122 3.40 1.82 -1.64
N SER A 123 2.09 1.68 -1.47
CA SER A 123 1.14 1.35 -2.56
C SER A 123 1.04 2.48 -3.59
N LEU A 124 1.02 3.75 -3.14
CA LEU A 124 1.10 4.92 -4.04
C LEU A 124 2.42 4.96 -4.80
N SER A 125 3.53 4.68 -4.11
CA SER A 125 4.86 4.60 -4.71
C SER A 125 4.91 3.53 -5.80
N GLN A 126 4.51 2.30 -5.47
CA GLN A 126 4.45 1.19 -6.43
C GLN A 126 3.53 1.49 -7.61
N THR A 127 2.38 2.12 -7.36
CA THR A 127 1.41 2.50 -8.40
C THR A 127 2.01 3.49 -9.38
N LEU A 128 2.64 4.56 -8.89
CA LEU A 128 3.26 5.55 -9.76
C LEU A 128 4.41 4.95 -10.57
N LEU A 129 5.27 4.14 -9.94
CA LEU A 129 6.36 3.45 -10.65
C LEU A 129 5.83 2.55 -11.76
N LYS A 130 4.83 1.70 -11.45
CA LYS A 130 4.19 0.82 -12.43
C LYS A 130 3.69 1.59 -13.64
N LEU A 131 3.07 2.75 -13.42
CA LEU A 131 2.46 3.55 -14.47
C LEU A 131 3.47 4.37 -15.29
N THR A 132 4.66 4.64 -14.78
CA THR A 132 5.61 5.58 -15.43
C THR A 132 6.90 4.92 -15.92
N ALA A 133 7.21 3.72 -15.43
CA ALA A 133 8.34 2.92 -15.90
C ALA A 133 8.13 2.45 -17.37
N PRO A 134 9.22 2.05 -18.06
CA PRO A 134 9.12 1.45 -19.39
C PRO A 134 8.25 0.20 -19.40
N GLY A 135 7.49 0.01 -20.49
CA GLY A 135 6.55 -1.11 -20.65
C GLY A 135 5.09 -0.66 -20.63
N VAL A 136 4.20 -1.66 -20.68
CA VAL A 136 2.74 -1.47 -20.64
C VAL A 136 2.26 -1.78 -19.23
N PRO A 137 1.73 -0.79 -18.47
CA PRO A 137 1.23 -1.04 -17.14
C PRO A 137 -0.05 -1.87 -17.18
N ASP A 138 -0.13 -2.88 -16.31
CA ASP A 138 -1.33 -3.66 -16.09
C ASP A 138 -1.99 -3.28 -14.75
N ILE A 139 -3.32 -3.29 -14.71
CA ILE A 139 -4.12 -3.07 -13.49
C ILE A 139 -5.16 -4.17 -13.44
N TYR A 140 -4.95 -5.12 -12.54
CA TYR A 140 -5.95 -6.13 -12.23
C TYR A 140 -7.24 -5.47 -11.73
N GLN A 141 -8.40 -6.03 -12.08
CA GLN A 141 -9.71 -5.45 -11.79
C GLN A 141 -9.86 -5.07 -10.31
N GLY A 142 -10.23 -3.81 -10.05
CA GLY A 142 -10.39 -3.28 -8.70
C GLY A 142 -9.10 -2.72 -8.08
N GLY A 143 -7.94 -2.99 -8.67
CA GLY A 143 -6.60 -2.59 -8.20
C GLY A 143 -6.26 -1.10 -8.35
N GLU A 144 -7.17 -0.31 -8.91
CA GLU A 144 -7.14 1.16 -8.92
C GLU A 144 -7.44 1.78 -7.55
N LEU A 145 -8.11 1.03 -6.66
CA LEU A 145 -8.28 1.37 -5.23
C LEU A 145 -7.38 0.49 -4.34
N TRP A 146 -7.58 0.53 -3.02
CA TRP A 146 -6.93 -0.40 -2.09
C TRP A 146 -7.50 -1.80 -2.27
N ASP A 147 -6.68 -2.72 -2.78
CA ASP A 147 -7.02 -4.13 -2.86
C ASP A 147 -6.26 -4.89 -1.77
N LEU A 148 -6.98 -5.28 -0.73
CA LEU A 148 -6.49 -6.04 0.43
C LEU A 148 -6.89 -7.52 0.34
N SER A 149 -6.96 -8.04 -0.89
CA SER A 149 -7.28 -9.45 -1.15
C SER A 149 -6.12 -10.38 -0.79
N LEU A 150 -6.48 -11.57 -0.35
CA LEU A 150 -5.60 -12.71 -0.14
C LEU A 150 -5.45 -13.50 -1.45
N VAL A 151 -4.83 -14.68 -1.39
CA VAL A 151 -4.74 -15.57 -2.55
C VAL A 151 -6.12 -16.07 -3.00
N ASP A 152 -6.20 -16.52 -4.26
CA ASP A 152 -7.35 -17.23 -4.84
C ASP A 152 -8.02 -18.21 -3.86
N PRO A 153 -9.36 -18.20 -3.73
CA PRO A 153 -10.32 -17.43 -4.51
C PRO A 153 -10.62 -16.01 -3.99
N ASP A 154 -9.95 -15.53 -2.94
CA ASP A 154 -10.27 -14.21 -2.33
C ASP A 154 -10.03 -13.03 -3.28
N ASN A 155 -9.02 -13.13 -4.17
CA ASN A 155 -8.74 -12.16 -5.23
C ASN A 155 -9.68 -12.25 -6.45
N ARG A 156 -10.72 -13.08 -6.40
CA ARG A 156 -11.78 -13.19 -7.42
C ARG A 156 -13.14 -12.66 -6.95
N ARG A 157 -13.19 -12.03 -5.78
CA ARG A 157 -14.42 -11.38 -5.27
C ARG A 157 -14.93 -10.33 -6.29
N PRO A 158 -16.25 -10.12 -6.36
CA PRO A 158 -16.83 -9.16 -7.29
C PRO A 158 -16.32 -7.74 -7.02
N VAL A 159 -16.12 -6.98 -8.09
CA VAL A 159 -15.68 -5.59 -8.05
C VAL A 159 -16.90 -4.68 -8.19
N ASP A 160 -17.07 -3.74 -7.26
CA ASP A 160 -18.08 -2.69 -7.36
C ASP A 160 -17.59 -1.56 -8.30
N PHE A 161 -17.91 -1.69 -9.59
CA PHE A 161 -17.56 -0.71 -10.61
C PHE A 161 -18.43 0.56 -10.54
N ASP A 162 -19.61 0.52 -9.93
CA ASP A 162 -20.48 1.69 -9.82
C ASP A 162 -19.89 2.69 -8.84
N ALA A 163 -19.46 2.22 -7.67
CA ALA A 163 -18.75 3.04 -6.69
C ALA A 163 -17.46 3.66 -7.27
N ARG A 164 -16.72 2.89 -8.08
CA ARG A 164 -15.48 3.36 -8.73
C ARG A 164 -15.74 4.43 -9.78
N ARG A 165 -16.79 4.28 -10.58
CA ARG A 165 -17.21 5.30 -11.56
C ARG A 165 -17.56 6.61 -10.85
N GLN A 166 -18.32 6.54 -9.77
CA GLN A 166 -18.66 7.74 -8.97
C GLN A 166 -17.41 8.43 -8.39
N LEU A 167 -16.46 7.66 -7.85
CA LEU A 167 -15.18 8.20 -7.37
C LEU A 167 -14.35 8.82 -8.51
N LEU A 168 -14.36 8.20 -9.69
CA LEU A 168 -13.65 8.71 -10.86
C LEU A 168 -14.29 9.99 -11.38
N ASP A 169 -15.62 10.08 -11.49
CA ASP A 169 -16.29 11.27 -12.01
C ASP A 169 -15.98 12.52 -11.15
N GLY A 170 -15.84 12.34 -9.83
CA GLY A 170 -15.48 13.41 -8.90
C GLY A 170 -13.99 13.68 -8.75
N HIS A 171 -13.09 12.88 -9.34
CA HIS A 171 -11.65 12.94 -8.99
C HIS A 171 -10.98 14.25 -9.43
N ALA A 172 -11.40 14.83 -10.56
CA ALA A 172 -10.75 16.00 -11.15
C ALA A 172 -11.00 17.28 -10.35
N SER A 173 -12.11 17.34 -9.60
CA SER A 173 -12.47 18.48 -8.76
C SER A 173 -11.87 18.42 -7.35
N ARG A 174 -11.27 17.30 -6.94
CA ARG A 174 -10.66 17.17 -5.61
C ARG A 174 -9.25 17.73 -5.62
N ASP A 175 -8.94 18.59 -4.65
CA ASP A 175 -7.58 19.05 -4.47
C ASP A 175 -6.70 17.97 -3.82
N ALA A 176 -5.39 18.20 -3.83
CA ALA A 176 -4.42 17.25 -3.30
C ALA A 176 -4.59 17.02 -1.78
N ALA A 177 -4.98 18.05 -1.03
CA ALA A 177 -5.13 17.99 0.42
C ALA A 177 -6.33 17.13 0.82
N ASP A 178 -7.46 17.28 0.13
CA ASP A 178 -8.66 16.47 0.31
C ASP A 178 -8.40 14.99 0.05
N LEU A 179 -7.64 14.69 -1.02
CA LEU A 179 -7.25 13.31 -1.34
C LEU A 179 -6.34 12.70 -0.26
N VAL A 180 -5.40 13.49 0.28
CA VAL A 180 -4.53 13.04 1.38
C VAL A 180 -5.30 12.88 2.68
N ALA A 181 -6.27 13.75 2.97
CA ALA A 181 -7.11 13.64 4.16
C ALA A 181 -8.02 12.40 4.11
N ASP A 182 -8.62 12.12 2.95
CA ASP A 182 -9.52 10.99 2.68
C ASP A 182 -8.79 9.79 2.05
N TRP A 183 -7.51 9.59 2.39
CA TRP A 183 -6.71 8.56 1.74
C TRP A 183 -7.29 7.15 1.87
N ARG A 184 -8.02 6.84 2.96
CA ARG A 184 -8.62 5.53 3.23
C ARG A 184 -9.71 5.14 2.22
N SER A 185 -10.39 6.09 1.57
CA SER A 185 -11.37 5.78 0.52
C SER A 185 -10.74 5.18 -0.74
N GLY A 186 -9.42 5.38 -0.92
CA GLY A 186 -8.70 4.97 -2.13
C GLY A 186 -8.78 5.99 -3.26
N ALA A 187 -9.54 7.07 -3.09
CA ALA A 187 -9.64 8.14 -4.09
C ALA A 187 -8.26 8.72 -4.45
N ILE A 188 -7.33 8.81 -3.49
CA ILE A 188 -5.95 9.25 -3.74
C ILE A 188 -5.21 8.35 -4.74
N LYS A 189 -5.36 7.02 -4.62
CA LYS A 189 -4.73 6.06 -5.53
C LYS A 189 -5.41 6.09 -6.90
N LEU A 190 -6.74 6.19 -6.93
CA LEU A 190 -7.50 6.35 -8.17
C LEU A 190 -7.07 7.60 -8.93
N SER A 191 -6.85 8.72 -8.24
CA SER A 191 -6.37 9.97 -8.83
C SER A 191 -4.96 9.80 -9.44
N VAL A 192 -4.06 9.08 -8.77
CA VAL A 192 -2.74 8.74 -9.35
C VAL A 192 -2.89 7.90 -10.61
N VAL A 193 -3.75 6.87 -10.58
CA VAL A 193 -4.01 6.00 -11.73
C VAL A 193 -4.57 6.81 -12.91
N ALA A 194 -5.63 7.57 -12.69
CA ALA A 194 -6.30 8.34 -13.72
C ALA A 194 -5.36 9.37 -14.37
N LYS A 195 -4.70 10.20 -13.55
CA LYS A 195 -3.83 11.27 -14.04
C LYS A 195 -2.57 10.76 -14.73
N ALA A 196 -1.96 9.68 -14.24
CA ALA A 196 -0.79 9.09 -14.89
C ALA A 196 -1.17 8.39 -16.20
N LEU A 197 -2.29 7.67 -16.26
CA LEU A 197 -2.77 7.06 -17.51
C LEU A 197 -3.19 8.11 -18.54
N GLN A 198 -3.83 9.20 -18.10
CA GLN A 198 -4.15 10.34 -18.96
C GLN A 198 -2.87 10.93 -19.57
N LEU A 199 -1.84 11.21 -18.75
CA LEU A 199 -0.56 11.70 -19.26
C LEU A 199 0.08 10.73 -20.26
N ARG A 200 0.01 9.41 -20.03
CA ARG A 200 0.51 8.43 -20.99
C ARG A 200 -0.23 8.45 -22.33
N ALA A 201 -1.53 8.73 -22.31
CA ALA A 201 -2.33 8.83 -23.51
C ALA A 201 -2.05 10.13 -24.27
N GLU A 202 -1.79 11.23 -23.55
CA GLU A 202 -1.43 12.54 -24.10
C GLU A 202 0.00 12.57 -24.66
N GLU A 203 0.96 11.91 -23.99
CA GLU A 203 2.39 11.89 -24.33
C GLU A 203 2.91 10.47 -24.60
N PRO A 204 2.41 9.76 -25.63
CA PRO A 204 2.73 8.35 -25.84
C PRO A 204 4.22 8.10 -26.15
N SER A 205 4.90 9.01 -26.85
CA SER A 205 6.34 8.90 -27.16
C SER A 205 7.17 8.81 -25.89
N LEU A 206 6.86 9.65 -24.89
CA LEU A 206 7.57 9.72 -23.62
C LEU A 206 7.59 8.39 -22.87
N PHE A 207 6.50 7.62 -22.94
CA PHE A 207 6.37 6.37 -22.18
C PHE A 207 6.68 5.11 -22.98
N THR A 208 6.58 5.15 -24.31
CA THR A 208 6.82 3.99 -25.17
C THR A 208 8.26 3.92 -25.68
N THR A 209 8.79 5.01 -26.22
CA THR A 209 10.12 5.06 -26.85
C THR A 209 11.07 6.05 -26.20
N GLY A 210 10.57 6.95 -25.35
CA GLY A 210 11.36 7.96 -24.66
C GLY A 210 12.38 7.33 -23.72
N ASP A 211 13.53 7.99 -23.62
CA ASP A 211 14.68 7.57 -22.84
C ASP A 211 14.31 7.38 -21.36
N TYR A 212 15.02 6.47 -20.70
CA TYR A 212 14.92 6.26 -19.25
C TYR A 212 16.25 6.59 -18.60
N THR A 213 16.27 7.60 -17.73
CA THR A 213 17.47 7.99 -16.98
C THR A 213 17.18 7.94 -15.48
N GLN A 214 17.95 7.13 -14.74
CA GLN A 214 17.89 7.14 -13.28
C GLN A 214 18.34 8.52 -12.74
N LEU A 215 17.60 9.07 -11.78
CA LEU A 215 18.01 10.27 -11.06
C LEU A 215 18.44 9.90 -9.65
N THR A 216 19.65 10.29 -9.27
CA THR A 216 20.16 10.06 -7.91
C THR A 216 19.68 11.18 -7.00
N ALA A 217 19.04 10.81 -5.88
CA ALA A 217 18.71 11.75 -4.82
C ALA A 217 19.89 11.92 -3.87
N ASN A 218 20.25 13.17 -3.60
CA ASN A 218 21.35 13.58 -2.73
C ASN A 218 20.79 14.20 -1.44
N GLY A 219 21.64 14.39 -0.42
CA GLY A 219 21.26 14.99 0.88
C GLY A 219 20.87 13.95 1.94
N ALA A 220 20.38 14.43 3.07
CA ALA A 220 20.19 13.65 4.30
C ALA A 220 19.28 12.42 4.14
N ARG A 221 18.33 12.44 3.19
CA ARG A 221 17.37 11.35 2.92
C ARG A 221 17.44 10.83 1.48
N GLY A 222 18.58 10.98 0.80
CA GLY A 222 18.75 10.50 -0.58
C GLY A 222 18.41 9.02 -0.78
N GLN A 223 18.78 8.16 0.18
CA GLN A 223 18.44 6.72 0.16
C GLN A 223 16.96 6.40 0.36
N SER A 224 16.15 7.38 0.75
CA SER A 224 14.70 7.26 0.95
C SER A 224 13.90 7.77 -0.24
N ILE A 225 14.54 8.05 -1.37
CA ILE A 225 13.89 8.49 -2.60
C ILE A 225 14.35 7.61 -3.76
N LEU A 226 13.40 7.20 -4.58
CA LEU A 226 13.65 6.69 -5.92
C LEU A 226 13.05 7.65 -6.91
N ALA A 227 13.85 8.03 -7.91
CA ALA A 227 13.38 8.88 -8.99
C ALA A 227 14.02 8.50 -10.32
N PHE A 228 13.28 8.71 -11.39
CA PHE A 228 13.78 8.59 -12.75
C PHE A 228 13.11 9.60 -13.66
N LEU A 229 13.83 9.93 -14.73
CA LEU A 229 13.41 10.78 -15.81
C LEU A 229 13.02 9.92 -17.02
N ARG A 230 11.86 10.22 -17.59
CA ARG A 230 11.51 9.91 -18.98
C ARG A 230 11.71 11.17 -19.81
N SER A 231 12.29 11.07 -20.99
CA SER A 231 12.38 12.20 -21.91
C SER A 231 12.35 11.77 -23.37
N ASP A 232 11.80 12.62 -24.22
CA ASP A 232 12.03 12.62 -25.66
C ASP A 232 12.60 13.99 -26.08
N ASP A 233 12.57 14.30 -27.38
CA ASP A 233 13.15 15.53 -27.93
C ASP A 233 12.49 16.81 -27.39
N THR A 234 11.22 16.73 -26.98
CA THR A 234 10.40 17.90 -26.61
C THR A 234 9.93 17.85 -25.16
N HIS A 235 9.58 16.67 -24.65
CA HIS A 235 8.92 16.49 -23.37
C HIS A 235 9.76 15.70 -22.39
N ALA A 236 9.52 15.95 -21.10
CA ALA A 236 10.19 15.27 -20.01
C ALA A 236 9.21 15.02 -18.85
N ALA A 237 9.31 13.86 -18.22
CA ALA A 237 8.59 13.52 -17.00
C ALA A 237 9.53 12.94 -15.94
N ILE A 238 9.44 13.42 -14.69
CA ILE A 238 10.16 12.87 -13.55
C ILE A 238 9.15 12.20 -12.62
N ALA A 239 9.31 10.90 -12.39
CA ALA A 239 8.61 10.18 -11.34
C ALA A 239 9.45 10.23 -10.05
N ILE A 240 8.85 10.62 -8.92
CA ILE A 240 9.50 10.72 -7.61
C ILE A 240 8.66 9.97 -6.59
N VAL A 241 9.26 8.97 -5.93
CA VAL A 241 8.58 8.18 -4.90
C VAL A 241 9.43 8.01 -3.65
N PRO A 242 8.82 8.05 -2.46
CA PRO A 242 9.46 7.63 -1.22
C PRO A 242 9.80 6.13 -1.19
N LEU A 243 10.95 5.80 -0.59
CA LEU A 243 11.35 4.45 -0.24
C LEU A 243 11.68 4.37 1.25
N ARG A 244 11.25 3.29 1.92
CA ARG A 244 11.58 3.01 3.33
C ARG A 244 11.26 4.20 4.25
N ALA A 245 10.20 4.95 3.94
CA ALA A 245 9.89 6.23 4.56
C ALA A 245 8.97 6.12 5.79
N SER A 246 8.70 4.91 6.29
CA SER A 246 7.84 4.70 7.46
C SER A 246 8.30 5.48 8.70
N ALA A 247 9.61 5.52 8.94
CA ALA A 247 10.19 6.30 10.05
C ALA A 247 10.05 7.82 9.85
N LEU A 248 9.92 8.30 8.61
CA LEU A 248 9.79 9.72 8.29
C LEU A 248 8.35 10.24 8.48
N LEU A 249 7.36 9.35 8.51
CA LEU A 249 5.96 9.71 8.79
C LEU A 249 5.76 10.23 10.22
N LYS A 250 6.66 9.93 11.18
CA LYS A 250 6.63 10.44 12.56
C LYS A 250 5.27 10.32 13.27
N GLY A 251 4.55 9.22 13.01
CA GLY A 251 3.22 9.00 13.60
C GLY A 251 2.09 9.80 12.94
N SER A 252 2.32 10.38 11.76
CA SER A 252 1.26 10.97 10.94
C SER A 252 0.14 9.95 10.67
N GLY A 253 -1.11 10.39 10.82
CA GLY A 253 -2.30 9.60 10.46
C GLY A 253 -2.58 9.56 8.95
N GLN A 254 -1.71 10.16 8.14
CA GLN A 254 -1.83 10.30 6.70
C GLN A 254 -0.56 9.82 6.01
N PRO A 255 -0.64 9.27 4.77
CA PRO A 255 0.51 8.76 4.02
C PRO A 255 1.37 9.89 3.44
N LEU A 256 1.54 11.00 4.16
CA LEU A 256 2.30 12.16 3.75
C LEU A 256 3.45 12.41 4.73
N VAL A 257 4.67 12.34 4.23
CA VAL A 257 5.87 12.70 5.00
C VAL A 257 5.92 14.22 5.13
N PRO A 258 6.02 14.78 6.35
CA PRO A 258 6.12 16.23 6.52
C PRO A 258 7.31 16.80 5.74
N ALA A 259 7.12 17.91 5.02
CA ALA A 259 8.15 18.50 4.17
C ALA A 259 9.50 18.71 4.90
N SER A 260 9.45 19.14 6.17
CA SER A 260 10.64 19.34 7.00
C SER A 260 11.44 18.07 7.30
N ALA A 261 10.84 16.88 7.18
CA ALA A 261 11.52 15.60 7.40
C ALA A 261 12.46 15.21 6.25
N TRP A 262 12.27 15.80 5.06
CA TRP A 262 13.14 15.59 3.90
C TRP A 262 14.46 16.36 3.99
N GLY A 263 14.55 17.41 4.81
CA GLY A 263 15.79 18.18 4.99
C GLY A 263 16.29 18.80 3.68
N ASP A 264 17.57 18.61 3.38
CA ASP A 264 18.26 19.11 2.18
C ASP A 264 18.18 18.15 0.98
N THR A 265 17.26 17.18 1.02
CA THR A 265 17.18 16.13 0.00
C THR A 265 16.71 16.68 -1.34
N HIS A 266 17.45 16.40 -2.41
CA HIS A 266 17.18 16.93 -3.74
C HIS A 266 17.62 15.97 -4.85
N LEU A 267 17.01 16.09 -6.03
CA LEU A 267 17.49 15.49 -7.27
C LEU A 267 18.42 16.48 -7.98
N THR A 268 19.43 15.97 -8.66
CA THR A 268 20.28 16.77 -9.57
C THR A 268 19.87 16.48 -11.01
N LEU A 269 19.56 17.53 -11.76
CA LEU A 269 19.26 17.48 -13.18
C LEU A 269 20.50 17.90 -13.99
N ASP A 270 20.52 17.52 -15.27
CA ASP A 270 21.55 17.98 -16.19
C ASP A 270 21.39 19.45 -16.56
N ALA A 271 22.46 20.05 -17.09
CA ALA A 271 22.51 21.47 -17.42
C ALA A 271 21.41 21.89 -18.42
N ALA A 272 21.02 21.00 -19.35
CA ALA A 272 19.96 21.24 -20.32
C ALA A 272 18.56 21.42 -19.70
N ARG A 273 18.39 20.99 -18.44
CA ARG A 273 17.13 21.04 -17.70
C ARG A 273 17.21 21.91 -16.44
N ALA A 274 18.35 22.57 -16.21
CA ALA A 274 18.52 23.53 -15.13
C ALA A 274 17.62 24.77 -15.34
N GLY A 275 17.02 25.28 -14.26
CA GLY A 275 16.15 26.46 -14.31
C GLY A 275 14.76 26.21 -14.91
N ARG A 276 14.44 24.99 -15.38
CA ARG A 276 13.11 24.64 -15.86
C ARG A 276 12.09 24.65 -14.72
N ARG A 277 10.86 25.04 -15.07
CA ARG A 277 9.69 24.90 -14.20
C ARG A 277 8.99 23.60 -14.55
N TRP A 278 8.67 22.82 -13.53
CA TRP A 278 8.03 21.53 -13.70
C TRP A 278 6.64 21.54 -13.08
N ARG A 279 5.63 21.13 -13.84
CA ARG A 279 4.27 20.99 -13.32
C ARG A 279 4.10 19.61 -12.71
N ASN A 280 3.68 19.51 -11.46
CA ASN A 280 3.25 18.25 -10.87
C ASN A 280 1.86 17.90 -11.40
N VAL A 281 1.76 16.84 -12.20
CA VAL A 281 0.52 16.39 -12.81
C VAL A 281 -0.52 15.99 -11.75
N LEU A 282 -0.06 15.49 -10.59
CA LEU A 282 -0.94 15.00 -9.54
C LEU A 282 -1.60 16.14 -8.75
N THR A 283 -0.92 17.28 -8.60
CA THR A 283 -1.39 18.40 -7.76
C THR A 283 -1.68 19.68 -8.52
N GLY A 284 -1.16 19.83 -9.75
CA GLY A 284 -1.18 21.06 -10.52
C GLY A 284 -0.12 22.09 -10.11
N GLU A 285 0.58 21.87 -9.00
CA GLU A 285 1.60 22.79 -8.48
C GLU A 285 2.83 22.84 -9.40
N THR A 286 3.55 23.97 -9.38
CA THR A 286 4.83 24.09 -10.09
C THR A 286 5.99 23.96 -9.12
N VAL A 287 6.95 23.11 -9.46
CA VAL A 287 8.21 22.92 -8.74
C VAL A 287 9.34 23.53 -9.58
N SER A 288 10.18 24.36 -8.96
CA SER A 288 11.32 24.97 -9.65
C SER A 288 12.55 24.07 -9.59
N ALA A 289 13.26 23.90 -10.72
CA ALA A 289 14.58 23.28 -10.75
C ALA A 289 15.71 24.33 -10.65
N ALA A 290 15.65 25.19 -9.63
CA ALA A 290 16.67 26.23 -9.40
C ALA A 290 18.06 25.59 -9.27
N ASP A 291 19.05 26.16 -9.97
CA ASP A 291 20.43 25.65 -10.01
C ASP A 291 20.56 24.17 -10.43
N GLY A 292 19.62 23.67 -11.23
CA GLY A 292 19.59 22.28 -11.67
C GLY A 292 19.18 21.29 -10.58
N ARG A 293 18.49 21.75 -9.53
CA ARG A 293 18.07 20.90 -8.41
C ARG A 293 16.57 20.92 -8.21
N VAL A 294 15.96 19.74 -8.07
CA VAL A 294 14.56 19.59 -7.65
C VAL A 294 14.55 19.24 -6.17
N ASN A 295 14.02 20.13 -5.34
CA ASN A 295 13.92 19.89 -3.90
C ASN A 295 12.78 18.90 -3.59
N ILE A 296 13.09 17.82 -2.88
CA ILE A 296 12.10 16.78 -2.53
C ILE A 296 11.06 17.30 -1.54
N ALA A 297 11.45 18.18 -0.62
CA ALA A 297 10.52 18.78 0.34
C ALA A 297 9.46 19.65 -0.35
N GLU A 298 9.80 20.26 -1.49
CA GLU A 298 8.87 21.03 -2.31
C GLU A 298 8.02 20.09 -3.18
N ALA A 299 8.66 19.13 -3.88
CA ALA A 299 7.97 18.23 -4.79
C ALA A 299 6.95 17.31 -4.11
N LEU A 300 7.19 16.92 -2.86
CA LEU A 300 6.33 16.04 -2.06
C LEU A 300 5.62 16.77 -0.91
N LYS A 301 5.48 18.10 -1.01
CA LYS A 301 4.93 18.93 0.08
C LYS A 301 3.47 18.61 0.39
N THR A 302 2.65 18.49 -0.66
CA THR A 302 1.19 18.37 -0.56
C THR A 302 0.68 17.00 -0.99
N PHE A 303 1.53 16.17 -1.60
CA PHE A 303 1.17 14.84 -2.08
C PHE A 303 2.29 13.82 -1.83
N PRO A 304 1.96 12.54 -1.54
CA PRO A 304 2.94 11.53 -1.13
C PRO A 304 3.99 11.14 -2.18
N VAL A 305 3.68 11.35 -3.45
CA VAL A 305 4.50 11.04 -4.62
C VAL A 305 4.39 12.19 -5.63
N ALA A 306 5.30 12.29 -6.60
CA ALA A 306 5.21 13.34 -7.61
C ALA A 306 5.47 12.80 -9.02
N LEU A 307 4.67 13.29 -9.97
CA LEU A 307 4.87 13.12 -11.40
C LEU A 307 5.03 14.50 -12.01
N LEU A 308 6.27 14.92 -12.20
CA LEU A 308 6.61 16.25 -12.68
C LEU A 308 6.78 16.23 -14.20
N VAL A 309 6.20 17.18 -14.93
CA VAL A 309 6.35 17.30 -16.38
C VAL A 309 6.86 18.66 -16.81
N ALA A 310 7.64 18.68 -17.88
CA ALA A 310 8.10 19.88 -18.57
C ALA A 310 8.10 19.64 -20.09
N GLY A 311 7.75 20.68 -20.84
CA GLY A 311 7.86 20.79 -22.29
C GLY A 311 8.52 22.11 -22.65
#